data_AF-A0A3M0Y6H2-F1
#
_entry.id   AF-A0A3M0Y6H2-F1
#
_cell.length_a   1.000
_cell.length_b   1.000
_cell.length_c   1.000
_cell.angle_alpha   90.00
_cell.angle_beta   90.00
_cell.angle_gamma   90.00
#
_symmetry.space_group_name_H-M   'P 1'
#
loop_
_entity.id
_entity.type
_entity.pdbx_description
1 polymer ?
#
loop_
_entity_poly.entity_id
_entity_poly.type
_entity_poly.pdbx_seq_one_letter_code
_entity_poly.pdbx_strand_id
1 'polypeptide(L)'
;MENKHVGYLVLGIAIVIVFIIFLFNQTLKEIVSLSCTSTHRESCPMYASIDKQTYLALAIVGILFAVSLLLIFSNQKERVVVKKVKERANRKRLDKIAGELRAEDRKVFELVRKARAIFQAELIEKSGVGKVKMTRILDRLEAKGLVERKRRGMTNIVVLADF
;
A
#
# COMPACT_ATOMS: atom_id res chain seq x y z
N MET A 1 -0.44 -7.83 -7.32
CA MET A 1 0.23 -6.84 -8.18
C MET A 1 0.00 -5.46 -7.59
N GLU A 2 1.03 -4.61 -7.47
CA GLU A 2 0.80 -3.24 -7.03
C GLU A 2 0.01 -2.51 -8.11
N ASN A 3 -1.23 -2.15 -7.81
CA ASN A 3 -2.14 -1.47 -8.73
C ASN A 3 -1.55 -0.17 -9.33
N LYS A 4 -0.49 0.38 -8.73
CA LYS A 4 0.31 1.47 -9.31
C LYS A 4 1.06 1.06 -10.58
N HIS A 5 1.67 -0.13 -10.61
CA HIS A 5 2.36 -0.63 -11.81
C HIS A 5 1.38 -0.89 -12.95
N VAL A 6 0.20 -1.41 -12.64
CA VAL A 6 -0.88 -1.57 -13.62
C VAL A 6 -1.31 -0.20 -14.14
N GLY A 7 -1.52 0.79 -13.26
CA GLY A 7 -1.86 2.16 -13.65
C GLY A 7 -0.82 2.82 -14.58
N TYR A 8 0.48 2.68 -14.29
CA TYR A 8 1.54 3.18 -15.16
C TYR A 8 1.61 2.45 -16.51
N LEU A 9 1.33 1.14 -16.54
CA LEU A 9 1.32 0.35 -17.78
C LEU A 9 0.17 0.80 -18.70
N VAL A 10 -1.04 0.97 -18.16
CA VAL A 10 -2.19 1.48 -18.92
C VAL A 10 -1.96 2.92 -19.39
N LEU A 11 -1.36 3.78 -18.54
CA LEU A 11 -0.98 5.15 -18.92
C LEU A 11 -0.01 5.17 -20.10
N GLY A 12 1.00 4.29 -20.11
CA GLY A 12 1.93 4.14 -21.22
C GLY A 12 1.24 3.75 -22.53
N ILE A 13 0.31 2.79 -22.47
CA ILE A 13 -0.48 2.37 -23.64
C ILE A 13 -1.35 3.53 -24.16
N ALA A 14 -1.99 4.29 -23.28
CA ALA A 14 -2.81 5.43 -23.67
C ALA A 14 -2.00 6.50 -24.43
N ILE A 15 -0.77 6.79 -23.99
CA ILE A 15 0.13 7.75 -24.67
C ILE A 15 0.47 7.27 -26.08
N VAL A 16 0.77 5.99 -26.24
CA VAL A 16 1.06 5.39 -27.56
C VAL A 16 -0.17 5.49 -28.49
N ILE A 17 -1.37 5.24 -27.96
CA ILE A 17 -2.63 5.37 -28.73
C ILE A 17 -2.85 6.81 -29.20
N VAL A 18 -2.62 7.82 -28.35
CA VAL A 18 -2.72 9.25 -28.74
C VAL A 18 -1.76 9.56 -29.89
N PHE A 19 -0.51 9.08 -29.79
CA PHE A 19 0.49 9.29 -30.83
C PHE A 19 0.07 8.67 -32.16
N ILE A 20 -0.49 7.46 -32.14
CA ILE A 20 -1.03 6.80 -33.32
C ILE A 20 -2.17 7.62 -33.93
N ILE A 21 -3.14 8.07 -33.13
CA ILE A 21 -4.26 8.90 -33.60
C ILE A 21 -3.76 10.17 -34.29
N PHE A 22 -2.74 10.82 -33.73
CA PHE A 22 -2.14 12.02 -34.31
C PHE A 22 -1.52 11.76 -35.68
N LEU A 23 -0.71 10.70 -35.81
CA LEU A 23 -0.11 10.30 -37.08
C LEU A 23 -1.17 9.98 -38.14
N PHE A 24 -2.22 9.23 -37.76
CA PHE A 24 -3.33 8.92 -38.66
C PHE A 24 -4.10 10.18 -39.08
N ASN A 25 -4.33 11.14 -38.18
CA ASN A 25 -5.04 12.37 -38.54
C ASN A 25 -4.22 13.20 -39.54
N GLN A 26 -2.89 13.31 -39.33
CA GLN A 26 -2.02 14.03 -40.25
C GLN A 26 -2.02 13.41 -41.65
N THR A 27 -1.85 12.09 -41.76
CA THR A 27 -1.83 11.40 -43.05
C THR A 27 -3.19 11.46 -43.76
N LEU A 28 -4.29 11.30 -43.02
CA LEU A 28 -5.64 11.42 -43.60
C LEU A 28 -5.88 12.83 -44.14
N LYS A 29 -5.53 13.88 -43.39
CA LYS A 29 -5.68 15.27 -43.86
C LYS A 29 -4.83 15.56 -45.10
N GLU A 30 -3.65 14.98 -45.19
CA GLU A 30 -2.77 15.10 -46.36
C GLU A 30 -3.39 14.41 -47.59
N ILE A 31 -3.88 13.17 -47.46
CA ILE A 31 -4.55 12.44 -48.54
C ILE A 31 -5.79 13.20 -49.04
N VAL A 32 -6.62 13.72 -48.13
CA VAL A 32 -7.81 14.52 -48.48
C VAL A 32 -7.41 15.79 -49.22
N SER A 33 -6.32 16.44 -48.80
CA SER A 33 -5.86 17.68 -49.43
C SER A 33 -5.43 17.50 -50.89
N LEU A 34 -4.95 16.31 -51.23
CA LEU A 34 -4.59 15.92 -52.60
C LEU A 34 -5.81 15.47 -53.42
N SER A 35 -6.87 14.99 -52.75
CA SER A 35 -8.06 14.39 -53.39
C SER A 35 -9.19 15.39 -53.62
N CYS A 36 -9.30 16.43 -52.79
CA CYS A 36 -10.32 17.48 -52.95
C CYS A 36 -9.81 18.56 -53.92
N THR A 37 -10.48 18.68 -55.07
CA THR A 37 -10.17 19.65 -56.12
C THR A 37 -10.38 21.09 -55.65
N SER A 38 -9.61 22.02 -56.21
CA SER A 38 -9.48 23.43 -55.79
C SER A 38 -10.77 24.25 -55.80
N THR A 39 -11.89 23.73 -56.31
CA THR A 39 -13.20 24.39 -56.36
C THR A 39 -14.07 24.20 -55.11
N HIS A 40 -13.78 23.22 -54.24
CA HIS A 40 -14.56 22.95 -53.02
C HIS A 40 -13.71 22.68 -51.77
N ARG A 41 -12.50 23.27 -51.71
CA ARG A 41 -11.52 23.04 -50.62
C ARG A 41 -12.08 23.27 -49.21
N GLU A 42 -12.98 24.24 -49.05
CA GLU A 42 -13.58 24.59 -47.75
C GLU A 42 -14.85 23.81 -47.41
N SER A 43 -15.52 23.20 -48.39
CA SER A 43 -16.79 22.48 -48.23
C SER A 43 -16.67 20.97 -48.47
N CYS A 44 -15.45 20.44 -48.51
CA CYS A 44 -15.17 19.02 -48.65
C CYS A 44 -15.67 18.25 -47.41
N PRO A 45 -16.74 17.43 -47.52
CA PRO A 45 -17.37 16.77 -46.36
C PRO A 45 -16.44 15.77 -45.67
N MET A 46 -15.38 15.36 -46.34
CA MET A 46 -14.38 14.42 -45.85
C MET A 46 -13.60 14.98 -44.64
N TYR A 47 -13.30 16.29 -44.62
CA TYR A 47 -12.68 16.92 -43.44
C TYR A 47 -13.62 16.91 -42.23
N ALA A 48 -14.91 17.17 -42.46
CA ALA A 48 -15.92 17.10 -41.40
C ALA A 48 -16.01 15.68 -40.82
N SER A 49 -15.98 14.64 -41.65
CA SER A 49 -15.94 13.24 -41.19
C SER A 49 -14.69 12.93 -40.38
N ILE A 50 -13.51 13.36 -40.84
CA ILE A 50 -12.22 13.13 -40.15
C ILE A 50 -12.21 13.82 -38.78
N ASP A 51 -12.68 15.06 -38.70
CA ASP A 51 -12.71 15.80 -37.44
C ASP A 51 -13.70 15.17 -36.45
N LYS A 52 -14.88 14.72 -36.89
CA LYS A 52 -15.84 14.00 -36.03
C LYS A 52 -15.28 12.67 -35.53
N GLN A 53 -14.64 11.90 -36.40
CA GLN A 53 -14.04 10.61 -36.04
C GLN A 53 -12.87 10.79 -35.05
N THR A 54 -12.05 11.83 -35.24
CA THR A 54 -10.93 12.15 -34.34
C THR A 54 -11.44 12.58 -32.96
N TYR A 55 -12.50 13.40 -32.91
CA TYR A 55 -13.10 13.84 -31.65
C TYR A 55 -13.65 12.66 -30.84
N LEU A 56 -14.34 11.72 -31.52
CA LEU A 56 -14.82 10.49 -30.90
C LEU A 56 -13.66 9.64 -30.32
N ALA A 57 -12.59 9.48 -31.09
CA ALA A 57 -11.41 8.73 -30.66
C ALA A 57 -10.73 9.38 -29.44
N LEU A 58 -10.57 10.72 -29.45
CA LEU A 58 -10.02 11.47 -28.32
C LEU A 58 -10.89 11.36 -27.07
N ALA A 59 -12.22 11.33 -27.20
CA ALA A 59 -13.13 11.15 -26.07
C ALA A 59 -12.93 9.78 -25.38
N ILE A 60 -12.82 8.71 -26.16
CA ILE A 60 -12.58 7.35 -25.66
C ILE A 60 -11.22 7.28 -24.93
N VAL A 61 -10.18 7.86 -25.53
CA VAL A 61 -8.85 7.91 -24.90
C VAL A 61 -8.86 8.77 -23.64
N GLY A 62 -9.64 9.85 -23.60
CA GLY A 62 -9.83 10.67 -22.41
C GLY A 62 -10.43 9.89 -21.23
N ILE A 63 -11.40 9.02 -21.50
CA ILE A 63 -11.97 8.12 -20.46
C ILE A 63 -10.92 7.13 -19.97
N LEU A 64 -10.15 6.50 -20.87
CA LEU A 64 -9.06 5.60 -20.50
C LEU A 64 -7.98 6.31 -19.66
N PHE A 65 -7.66 7.56 -19.99
CA PHE A 65 -6.72 8.38 -19.23
C PHE A 65 -7.25 8.69 -17.82
N ALA A 66 -8.53 9.04 -17.70
CA ALA A 66 -9.18 9.26 -16.41
C ALA A 66 -9.17 8.00 -15.54
N VAL A 67 -9.47 6.83 -16.11
CA VAL A 67 -9.40 5.54 -15.39
C VAL A 67 -7.97 5.22 -14.97
N SER A 68 -6.98 5.49 -15.82
CA SER A 68 -5.56 5.30 -15.51
C SER A 68 -5.12 6.16 -14.32
N LEU A 69 -5.50 7.44 -14.30
CA LEU A 69 -5.26 8.34 -13.17
C LEU A 69 -5.97 7.84 -11.91
N LEU A 70 -7.24 7.45 -12.00
CA LEU A 70 -7.98 6.91 -10.86
C LEU A 70 -7.28 5.69 -10.25
N LEU A 71 -6.77 4.76 -11.06
CA LEU A 71 -6.04 3.57 -10.57
C LEU A 71 -4.73 3.94 -9.87
N ILE A 72 -4.00 4.93 -10.39
CA ILE A 72 -2.75 5.44 -9.79
C ILE A 72 -3.04 6.08 -8.42
N PHE A 73 -4.11 6.87 -8.31
CA PHE A 73 -4.47 7.59 -7.09
C PHE A 73 -5.21 6.74 -6.04
N SER A 74 -5.93 5.69 -6.44
CA SER A 74 -6.80 4.92 -5.55
C SER A 74 -6.04 4.08 -4.50
N ASN A 75 -4.78 3.70 -4.76
CA ASN A 75 -4.13 2.61 -4.02
C ASN A 75 -3.17 3.00 -2.88
N GLN A 76 -3.25 4.21 -2.33
CA GLN A 76 -2.47 4.59 -1.14
C GLN A 76 -3.25 4.63 0.18
N LYS A 77 -4.59 4.69 0.17
CA LYS A 77 -5.34 4.91 1.41
C LYS A 77 -5.65 3.63 2.19
N GLU A 78 -5.86 2.49 1.53
CA GLU A 78 -6.34 1.30 2.25
C GLU A 78 -5.26 0.57 3.05
N ARG A 79 -4.04 0.39 2.50
CA ARG A 79 -2.99 -0.39 3.19
C ARG A 79 -2.36 0.33 4.39
N VAL A 80 -2.37 1.66 4.40
CA VAL A 80 -1.79 2.46 5.49
C VAL A 80 -2.78 2.66 6.64
N VAL A 81 -4.08 2.80 6.34
CA VAL A 81 -5.11 3.00 7.37
C VAL A 81 -5.37 1.71 8.15
N VAL A 82 -5.40 0.54 7.50
CA VAL A 82 -5.59 -0.74 8.20
C VAL A 82 -4.45 -1.03 9.18
N LYS A 83 -3.18 -0.76 8.81
CA LYS A 83 -2.03 -0.89 9.72
C LYS A 83 -2.12 0.06 10.93
N LYS A 84 -2.47 1.33 10.71
CA LYS A 84 -2.54 2.34 11.80
C LYS A 84 -3.71 2.11 12.75
N VAL A 85 -4.86 1.63 12.25
CA VAL A 85 -6.03 1.31 13.10
C VAL A 85 -5.77 0.05 13.92
N LYS A 86 -5.15 -0.98 13.33
CA LYS A 86 -4.76 -2.20 14.06
C LYS A 86 -3.74 -1.89 15.17
N GLU A 87 -2.71 -1.09 14.89
CA GLU A 87 -1.74 -0.66 15.91
C GLU A 87 -2.39 0.14 17.06
N ARG A 88 -3.33 1.05 16.77
CA ARG A 88 -4.03 1.83 17.81
C ARG A 88 -4.97 0.96 18.66
N ALA A 89 -5.70 0.04 18.05
CA ALA A 89 -6.57 -0.90 18.76
C ALA A 89 -5.75 -1.85 19.65
N ASN A 90 -4.61 -2.33 19.15
CA ASN A 90 -3.71 -3.22 19.88
C ASN A 90 -3.07 -2.53 21.08
N ARG A 91 -2.59 -1.27 20.93
CA ARG A 91 -2.05 -0.50 22.06
C ARG A 91 -3.06 -0.32 23.18
N LYS A 92 -4.31 0.03 22.85
CA LYS A 92 -5.38 0.17 23.85
C LYS A 92 -5.68 -1.14 24.59
N ARG A 93 -5.64 -2.29 23.90
CA ARG A 93 -5.80 -3.61 24.54
C ARG A 93 -4.63 -3.94 25.45
N LEU A 94 -3.40 -3.75 24.98
CA LEU A 94 -2.17 -3.96 25.75
C LEU A 94 -2.16 -3.10 27.02
N ASP A 95 -2.54 -1.82 26.93
CA ASP A 95 -2.59 -0.91 28.08
C ASP A 95 -3.67 -1.31 29.11
N LYS A 96 -4.82 -1.81 28.65
CA LYS A 96 -5.87 -2.32 29.55
C LYS A 96 -5.40 -3.57 30.29
N ILE A 97 -4.84 -4.55 29.58
CA ILE A 97 -4.36 -5.80 30.18
C ILE A 97 -3.16 -5.53 31.10
N ALA A 98 -2.26 -4.62 30.73
CA ALA A 98 -1.14 -4.18 31.57
C ALA A 98 -1.60 -3.49 32.87
N GLY A 99 -2.79 -2.87 32.88
CA GLY A 99 -3.40 -2.33 34.09
C GLY A 99 -3.81 -3.39 35.11
N GLU A 100 -4.11 -4.61 34.66
CA GLU A 100 -4.53 -5.76 35.50
C GLU A 100 -3.34 -6.65 35.94
N LEU A 101 -2.10 -6.21 35.70
CA LEU A 101 -0.90 -6.94 36.11
C LEU A 101 -0.50 -6.61 37.55
N ARG A 102 0.07 -7.61 38.24
CA ARG A 102 0.72 -7.40 39.53
C ARG A 102 1.92 -6.47 39.36
N ALA A 103 2.29 -5.74 40.41
CA ALA A 103 3.38 -4.77 40.38
C ALA A 103 4.72 -5.35 39.87
N GLU A 104 5.02 -6.61 40.19
CA GLU A 104 6.22 -7.31 39.71
C GLU A 104 6.13 -7.70 38.22
N ASP A 105 4.97 -8.22 37.77
CA ASP A 105 4.74 -8.61 36.37
C ASP A 105 4.82 -7.38 35.45
N ARG A 106 4.29 -6.24 35.93
CA ARG A 106 4.32 -4.96 35.22
C ARG A 106 5.74 -4.45 35.00
N LYS A 107 6.63 -4.57 36.00
CA LYS A 107 8.04 -4.18 35.86
C LYS A 107 8.73 -4.99 34.76
N VAL A 108 8.53 -6.31 34.74
CA VAL A 108 9.11 -7.19 33.72
C VAL A 108 8.52 -6.89 32.34
N PHE A 109 7.21 -6.71 32.24
CA PHE A 109 6.54 -6.36 30.99
C PHE A 109 7.03 -5.02 30.42
N GLU A 110 7.24 -4.01 31.25
CA GLU A 110 7.76 -2.71 30.79
C GLU A 110 9.18 -2.80 30.24
N LEU A 111 10.04 -3.67 30.80
CA LEU A 111 11.37 -3.94 30.27
C LEU A 111 11.30 -4.57 28.87
N VAL A 112 10.42 -5.56 28.69
CA VAL A 112 10.16 -6.18 27.38
C VAL A 112 9.58 -5.17 26.38
N ARG A 113 8.63 -4.33 26.82
CA ARG A 113 8.01 -3.29 25.98
C ARG A 113 9.01 -2.25 25.50
N LYS A 114 9.97 -1.86 26.33
CA LYS A 114 11.05 -0.93 25.96
C LYS A 114 12.02 -1.56 24.95
N ALA A 115 12.37 -2.83 25.12
CA ALA A 115 13.31 -3.53 24.25
C ALA A 115 12.68 -4.06 22.94
N ARG A 116 11.34 -4.23 22.90
CA ARG A 116 10.54 -4.98 21.90
C ARG A 116 10.87 -6.48 21.82
N ALA A 117 12.15 -6.84 21.89
CA ALA A 117 12.66 -8.19 21.97
C ALA A 117 13.87 -8.21 22.91
N ILE A 118 13.90 -9.14 23.85
CA ILE A 118 14.98 -9.25 24.83
C ILE A 118 15.25 -10.72 25.16
N PHE A 119 16.52 -11.08 25.37
CA PHE A 119 16.86 -12.44 25.79
C PHE A 119 16.40 -12.70 27.21
N GLN A 120 15.94 -13.92 27.50
CA GLN A 120 15.48 -14.30 28.84
C GLN A 120 16.60 -14.13 29.89
N ALA A 121 17.86 -14.40 29.52
CA ALA A 121 19.01 -14.20 30.40
C ALA A 121 19.22 -12.71 30.75
N GLU A 122 19.14 -11.84 29.75
CA GLU A 122 19.27 -10.39 29.93
C GLU A 122 18.09 -9.81 30.73
N LEU A 123 16.89 -10.38 30.58
CA LEU A 123 15.72 -10.00 31.37
C LEU A 123 15.90 -10.32 32.86
N ILE A 124 16.51 -11.47 33.19
CA ILE A 124 16.83 -11.88 34.57
C ILE A 124 17.81 -10.90 35.21
N GLU A 125 18.85 -10.52 34.46
CA GLU A 125 19.88 -9.59 34.92
C GLU A 125 19.31 -8.19 35.16
N LYS A 126 18.53 -7.65 34.21
CA LYS A 126 17.95 -6.31 34.30
C LYS A 126 16.81 -6.19 35.31
N SER A 127 16.05 -7.25 35.54
CA SER A 127 14.92 -7.21 36.49
C SER A 127 15.33 -7.58 37.92
N GLY A 128 16.50 -8.19 38.13
CA GLY A 128 16.94 -8.70 39.43
C GLY A 128 16.06 -9.83 39.99
N VAL A 129 15.34 -10.55 39.11
CA VAL A 129 14.40 -11.62 39.52
C VAL A 129 15.02 -12.97 39.26
N GLY A 130 15.05 -13.85 40.27
CA GLY A 130 15.62 -15.19 40.13
C GLY A 130 14.97 -16.04 39.02
N LYS A 131 15.75 -16.95 38.42
CA LYS A 131 15.39 -17.78 37.26
C LYS A 131 14.02 -18.46 37.37
N VAL A 132 13.71 -19.06 38.52
CA VAL A 132 12.43 -19.76 38.78
C VAL A 132 11.25 -18.78 38.76
N LYS A 133 11.42 -17.63 39.42
CA LYS A 133 10.38 -16.60 39.50
C LYS A 133 10.17 -15.92 38.14
N MET A 134 11.24 -15.71 37.38
CA MET A 134 11.15 -15.18 36.01
C MET A 134 10.33 -16.09 35.08
N THR A 135 10.57 -17.40 35.12
CA THR A 135 9.78 -18.36 34.32
C THR A 135 8.29 -18.25 34.65
N ARG A 136 7.93 -18.22 35.93
CA ARG A 136 6.52 -18.06 36.36
C ARG A 136 5.90 -16.74 35.90
N ILE A 137 6.67 -15.65 35.92
CA ILE A 137 6.19 -14.34 35.42
C ILE A 137 5.96 -14.42 33.90
N LEU A 138 6.91 -14.96 33.14
CA LEU A 138 6.78 -15.12 31.70
C LEU A 138 5.61 -16.02 31.33
N ASP A 139 5.37 -17.12 32.05
CA ASP A 139 4.21 -18.00 31.83
C ASP A 139 2.88 -17.25 32.05
N ARG A 140 2.80 -16.38 33.07
CA ARG A 140 1.61 -15.53 33.30
C ARG A 140 1.43 -14.47 32.22
N LEU A 141 2.51 -13.85 31.76
CA LEU A 141 2.48 -12.84 30.70
C LEU A 141 2.10 -13.47 29.35
N GLU A 142 2.58 -14.69 29.08
CA GLU A 142 2.25 -15.48 27.88
C GLU A 142 0.79 -15.96 27.92
N ALA A 143 0.29 -16.41 29.08
CA ALA A 143 -1.12 -16.76 29.26
C ALA A 143 -2.08 -15.57 29.04
N LYS A 144 -1.63 -14.35 29.31
CA LYS A 144 -2.36 -13.10 29.02
C LYS A 144 -2.16 -12.60 27.59
N GLY A 145 -1.37 -13.30 26.77
CA GLY A 145 -1.04 -12.92 25.40
C GLY A 145 -0.19 -11.65 25.30
N LEU A 146 0.53 -11.25 26.35
CA LEU A 146 1.32 -10.01 26.33
C LEU A 146 2.71 -10.19 25.72
N VAL A 147 3.27 -11.40 25.84
CA VAL A 147 4.61 -11.75 25.38
C VAL A 147 4.60 -13.14 24.78
N GLU A 148 5.50 -13.40 23.84
CA GLU A 148 5.76 -14.72 23.29
C GLU A 148 7.22 -15.10 23.51
N ARG A 149 7.46 -16.38 23.80
CA ARG A 149 8.82 -16.93 23.85
C ARG A 149 9.14 -17.61 22.53
N LYS A 150 10.21 -17.17 21.87
CA LYS A 150 10.74 -17.81 20.66
C LYS A 150 12.10 -18.41 20.97
N ARG A 151 12.35 -19.63 20.50
CA ARG A 151 13.65 -20.28 20.71
C ARG A 151 14.67 -19.68 19.73
N ARG A 152 15.81 -19.22 20.24
CA ARG A 152 16.94 -18.70 19.46
C ARG A 152 18.23 -19.37 19.95
N GLY A 153 18.55 -20.52 19.35
CA GLY A 153 19.71 -21.33 19.74
C GLY A 153 19.57 -21.92 21.14
N MET A 154 20.56 -21.66 22.01
CA MET A 154 20.63 -22.16 23.39
C MET A 154 19.82 -21.30 24.39
N THR A 155 19.23 -20.20 23.94
CA THR A 155 18.48 -19.25 24.78
C THR A 155 17.13 -18.92 24.19
N ASN A 156 16.18 -18.56 25.05
CA ASN A 156 14.88 -18.07 24.62
C ASN A 156 14.93 -16.55 24.48
N ILE A 157 14.34 -16.03 23.42
CA ILE A 157 14.04 -14.61 23.28
C ILE A 157 12.58 -14.38 23.65
N VAL A 158 12.33 -13.35 24.45
CA VAL A 158 11.00 -12.87 24.81
C VAL A 158 10.70 -11.70 23.89
N VAL A 159 9.66 -11.85 23.07
CA VAL A 159 9.18 -10.78 22.18
C VAL A 159 7.83 -10.29 22.67
N LEU A 160 7.55 -9.00 22.45
CA LEU A 160 6.20 -8.49 22.63
C LEU A 160 5.26 -9.23 21.66
N ALA A 161 4.08 -9.65 22.13
CA ALA A 161 3.12 -10.33 21.27
C ALA A 161 2.63 -9.35 20.17
N ASP A 162 2.83 -9.71 18.91
CA ASP A 162 2.33 -8.98 17.75
C ASP A 162 0.91 -9.47 17.42
N PHE A 163 -0.10 -8.64 17.66
CA PHE A 163 -1.51 -8.95 17.33
C PHE A 163 -1.93 -8.44 15.95
#